data_AF-A0A0W0XRH5-F1
#
_entry.id   AF-A0A0W0XRH5-F1
#
_cell.length_a   1.000
_cell.length_b   1.000
_cell.length_c   1.000
_cell.angle_alpha   90.00
_cell.angle_beta   90.00
_cell.angle_gamma   90.00
#
_symmetry.space_group_name_H-M   'P 1'
#
loop_
_entity.id
_entity.type
_entity.pdbx_description
1 polymer ?
#
loop_
_entity_poly.entity_id
_entity_poly.type
_entity_poly.pdbx_seq_one_letter_code
_entity_poly.pdbx_strand_id
1 'polypeptide(L)'
;MHHLENLLSFLSEINKHLFLASEDALTRKEFKRKGITHVVSVIQSKVTVADSIKHLHIPLADSPKENIRCHFEKVLAFIDEAIAQGGKVLVHCEKGMSRSASFVIARLVLRALILFFIINTKPLLR
;
A
#
# COMPACT_ATOMS: atom_id res chain seq x y z
N MET A 1 3.68 28.14 -10.05
CA MET A 1 4.24 26.77 -9.91
C MET A 1 3.64 26.00 -8.73
N HIS A 2 3.51 26.58 -7.53
CA HIS A 2 2.90 25.89 -6.36
C HIS A 2 1.45 25.41 -6.52
N HIS A 3 0.67 25.96 -7.45
CA HIS A 3 -0.74 25.57 -7.64
C HIS A 3 -0.92 24.23 -8.40
N LEU A 4 0.08 23.80 -9.17
CA LEU A 4 0.10 22.51 -9.87
C LEU A 4 0.70 21.38 -9.01
N GLU A 5 1.63 21.70 -8.11
CA GLU A 5 2.20 20.74 -7.13
C GLU A 5 1.13 20.24 -6.15
N ASN A 6 0.21 21.12 -5.74
CA ASN A 6 -0.95 20.73 -4.90
C ASN A 6 -1.94 19.79 -5.61
N LEU A 7 -1.93 19.70 -6.94
CA LEU A 7 -2.77 18.75 -7.69
C LEU A 7 -2.16 17.34 -7.74
N LEU A 8 -0.87 17.20 -7.42
CA LEU A 8 -0.10 15.95 -7.49
C LEU A 8 0.14 15.28 -6.13
N SER A 9 0.01 16.02 -5.03
CA SER A 9 -0.01 15.46 -3.67
C SER A 9 -1.35 14.78 -3.42
N PHE A 10 -1.37 13.46 -3.52
CA PHE A 10 -2.56 12.64 -3.38
C PHE A 10 -2.36 11.63 -2.24
N LEU A 11 -3.32 11.59 -1.33
CA LEU A 11 -3.46 10.54 -0.32
C LEU A 11 -4.94 10.16 -0.28
N SER A 12 -5.24 8.93 -0.70
CA SER A 12 -6.57 8.36 -0.64
C SER A 12 -6.67 7.28 0.40
N GLU A 13 -7.78 7.34 1.13
CA GLU A 13 -8.21 6.28 2.03
C GLU A 13 -9.02 5.26 1.21
N ILE A 14 -8.47 4.05 1.08
CA ILE A 14 -9.12 2.95 0.36
C ILE A 14 -10.09 2.23 1.29
N ASN A 15 -9.68 2.04 2.54
CA ASN A 15 -10.52 1.63 3.66
C ASN A 15 -9.87 2.09 4.97
N LYS A 16 -10.52 1.78 6.11
CA LYS A 16 -10.08 2.17 7.46
C LYS A 16 -8.59 1.91 7.76
N HIS A 17 -7.99 0.90 7.13
CA HIS A 17 -6.62 0.45 7.42
C HIS A 17 -5.64 0.57 6.24
N LEU A 18 -6.11 0.93 5.03
CA LEU A 18 -5.28 0.92 3.82
C LEU A 18 -5.40 2.25 3.06
N PHE A 19 -4.25 2.84 2.75
CA PHE A 19 -4.12 4.12 2.08
C PHE A 19 -3.23 3.98 0.84
N LEU A 20 -3.55 4.76 -0.19
CA LEU A 20 -2.77 4.86 -1.44
C LEU A 20 -2.33 6.31 -1.59
N ALA A 21 -1.05 6.54 -1.92
CA ALA A 21 -0.52 7.90 -2.03
C ALA A 21 0.53 8.07 -3.12
N SER A 22 0.75 9.34 -3.52
CA SER A 22 1.97 9.78 -4.20
C SER A 22 3.08 10.08 -3.18
N GLU A 23 4.33 10.18 -3.65
CA GLU A 23 5.48 10.44 -2.79
C GLU A 23 5.37 11.78 -2.04
N ASP A 24 4.88 12.82 -2.72
CA ASP A 24 4.72 14.17 -2.14
C ASP A 24 3.78 14.20 -0.92
N ALA A 25 2.89 13.22 -0.79
CA ALA A 25 1.94 13.12 0.31
C ALA A 25 2.53 12.48 1.59
N LEU A 26 3.80 12.04 1.58
CA LEU A 26 4.48 11.44 2.74
C LEU A 26 4.92 12.50 3.76
N THR A 27 3.94 13.20 4.34
CA THR A 27 4.22 14.24 5.34
C THR A 27 3.91 13.75 6.75
N ARG A 28 4.66 14.25 7.75
CA ARG A 28 4.39 14.00 9.17
C ARG A 28 2.97 14.39 9.57
N LYS A 29 2.43 15.46 8.97
CA LYS A 29 1.05 15.93 9.19
C LYS A 29 0.05 14.88 8.75
N GLU A 30 0.20 14.33 7.55
CA GLU A 30 -0.68 13.28 7.03
C GLU A 30 -0.58 11.99 7.85
N PHE A 31 0.64 11.59 8.22
CA PHE A 31 0.85 10.39 9.02
C PHE A 31 0.15 10.50 10.37
N LYS A 32 0.29 11.64 11.06
CA LYS A 32 -0.41 11.88 12.34
C LYS A 32 -1.92 11.97 12.16
N ARG A 33 -2.39 12.70 11.13
CA ARG A 33 -3.81 12.91 10.86
C ARG A 33 -4.55 11.61 10.57
N LYS A 34 -3.95 10.74 9.74
CA LYS A 34 -4.55 9.45 9.35
C LYS A 34 -4.20 8.33 10.32
N GLY A 35 -3.21 8.53 11.19
CA GLY A 35 -2.71 7.52 12.12
C GLY A 35 -1.92 6.42 11.39
N ILE A 36 -1.14 6.78 10.37
CA ILE A 36 -0.30 5.84 9.63
C ILE A 36 0.76 5.27 10.57
N THR A 37 0.93 3.95 10.51
CA THR A 37 1.86 3.18 11.36
C THR A 37 2.87 2.39 10.52
N HIS A 38 2.48 2.07 9.29
CA HIS A 38 3.27 1.27 8.37
C HIS A 38 3.30 1.95 7.00
N VAL A 39 4.44 1.92 6.33
CA VAL A 39 4.61 2.44 4.97
C VAL A 39 5.22 1.37 4.07
N VAL A 40 4.65 1.22 2.88
CA VAL A 40 5.24 0.47 1.77
C VAL A 40 5.66 1.47 0.69
N SER A 41 6.95 1.57 0.44
CA SER A 41 7.53 2.41 -0.61
C SER A 41 7.91 1.56 -1.81
N VAL A 42 7.29 1.81 -2.97
CA VAL A 42 7.54 1.11 -4.22
C VAL A 42 8.15 2.08 -5.23
N ILE A 43 9.42 2.40 -5.02
CA ILE A 43 10.15 3.46 -5.73
C ILE A 43 11.65 3.15 -5.70
N GLN A 44 12.39 3.47 -6.75
CA GLN A 44 13.84 3.21 -6.82
C GLN A 44 14.64 4.05 -5.83
N SER A 45 14.26 5.32 -5.63
CA SER A 45 14.94 6.22 -4.71
C SER A 45 14.82 5.73 -3.26
N LYS A 46 15.81 6.10 -2.44
CA LYS A 46 15.77 5.85 -1.01
C LYS A 46 14.71 6.74 -0.38
N VAL A 47 13.78 6.14 0.35
CA VAL A 47 12.76 6.87 1.13
C VAL A 47 13.13 6.82 2.60
N THR A 48 13.07 7.97 3.28
CA THR A 48 13.23 8.05 4.72
C THR A 48 11.88 8.34 5.37
N VAL A 49 11.44 7.49 6.28
CA VAL A 49 10.26 7.71 7.11
C VAL A 49 10.67 7.87 8.58
N ALA A 50 9.76 8.37 9.43
CA ALA A 50 10.03 8.51 10.86
C ALA A 50 10.27 7.15 11.52
N ASP A 51 11.17 7.08 12.50
CA ASP A 51 11.56 5.82 13.19
C ASP A 51 10.39 5.08 13.83
N SER A 52 9.32 5.80 14.20
CA SER A 52 8.09 5.22 14.75
C SER A 52 7.23 4.48 13.71
N ILE A 53 7.59 4.56 12.42
CA ILE A 53 6.85 3.97 11.30
C ILE A 53 7.61 2.72 10.84
N LYS A 54 6.92 1.57 10.84
CA LYS A 54 7.49 0.36 10.24
C LYS A 54 7.51 0.53 8.72
N HIS A 55 8.66 0.29 8.10
CA HIS A 55 8.87 0.61 6.70
C HIS A 55 9.29 -0.60 5.89
N LEU A 56 8.58 -0.83 4.77
CA LEU A 56 8.96 -1.78 3.74
C LEU A 56 9.32 -1.01 2.47
N HIS A 57 10.58 -1.08 2.05
CA HIS A 57 11.04 -0.47 0.78
C HIS A 57 11.26 -1.54 -0.28
N ILE A 58 10.65 -1.35 -1.45
CA ILE A 58 10.73 -2.20 -2.63
C ILE A 58 11.27 -1.33 -3.78
N PRO A 59 12.58 -1.44 -4.10
CA PRO A 59 13.21 -0.59 -5.11
C PRO A 59 12.82 -1.05 -6.53
N LEU A 60 11.75 -0.48 -7.08
CA LEU A 60 11.24 -0.80 -8.42
C LEU A 60 11.07 0.44 -9.30
N ALA A 61 11.48 0.32 -10.56
CA ALA A 61 11.20 1.30 -11.61
C ALA A 61 9.72 1.26 -12.03
N ASP A 62 9.18 2.37 -12.54
CA ASP A 62 7.91 2.32 -13.29
C ASP A 62 8.20 1.93 -14.74
N SER A 63 8.38 0.64 -14.97
CA SER A 63 8.67 0.10 -16.30
C SER A 63 7.90 -1.19 -16.53
N PRO A 64 7.33 -1.41 -17.73
CA PRO A 64 6.67 -2.67 -18.06
C PRO A 64 7.64 -3.87 -18.06
N LYS A 65 8.96 -3.64 -18.01
CA LYS A 65 9.97 -4.70 -17.91
C LYS A 65 10.20 -5.16 -16.46
N GLU A 66 9.72 -4.42 -15.48
CA GLU A 66 9.91 -4.76 -14.07
C GLU A 66 8.99 -5.89 -13.64
N ASN A 67 9.56 -6.88 -12.95
CA ASN A 67 8.79 -8.00 -12.45
C ASN A 67 8.23 -7.69 -11.05
N ILE A 68 7.11 -6.97 -10.99
CA ILE A 68 6.43 -6.71 -9.71
C ILE A 68 5.90 -7.98 -9.04
N ARG A 69 5.71 -9.06 -9.80
CA ARG A 69 5.07 -10.29 -9.30
C ARG A 69 5.86 -10.94 -8.16
N CYS A 70 7.18 -10.95 -8.24
CA CYS A 70 8.03 -11.56 -7.21
C CYS A 70 7.94 -10.86 -5.85
N HIS A 71 7.32 -9.68 -5.78
CA HIS A 71 7.15 -8.90 -4.56
C HIS A 71 5.76 -9.02 -3.95
N PHE A 72 4.77 -9.62 -4.63
CA PHE A 72 3.40 -9.71 -4.10
C PHE A 72 3.35 -10.39 -2.74
N GLU A 73 3.94 -11.57 -2.59
CA GLU A 73 3.89 -12.30 -1.32
C GLU A 73 4.43 -11.45 -0.16
N LYS A 74 5.62 -10.89 -0.33
CA LYS A 74 6.28 -10.05 0.68
C LYS A 74 5.46 -8.80 1.03
N VAL A 75 4.96 -8.08 0.04
CA VAL A 75 4.21 -6.83 0.24
C VAL A 75 2.84 -7.11 0.85
N LEU A 76 2.13 -8.13 0.36
CA LEU A 76 0.81 -8.48 0.87
C LEU A 76 0.89 -9.00 2.31
N ALA A 77 1.89 -9.84 2.64
CA ALA A 77 2.14 -10.30 4.00
C ALA A 77 2.39 -9.12 4.96
N PHE A 78 3.24 -8.17 4.58
CA PHE A 78 3.49 -6.97 5.39
C PHE A 78 2.22 -6.14 5.61
N ILE A 79 1.40 -5.96 4.58
CA ILE A 79 0.12 -5.25 4.70
C ILE A 79 -0.81 -6.02 5.65
N ASP A 80 -0.90 -7.34 5.51
CA ASP A 80 -1.81 -8.18 6.29
C ASP A 80 -1.44 -8.26 7.76
N GLU A 81 -0.17 -8.47 8.08
CA GLU A 81 0.33 -8.48 9.45
C GLU A 81 0.09 -7.14 10.14
N ALA A 82 0.35 -6.03 9.44
CA ALA A 82 0.10 -4.70 9.97
C ALA A 82 -1.38 -4.47 10.27
N ILE A 83 -2.29 -4.85 9.36
CA ILE A 83 -3.73 -4.70 9.53
C ILE A 83 -4.23 -5.61 10.67
N ALA A 84 -3.74 -6.84 10.76
CA ALA A 84 -4.11 -7.79 11.82
C ALA A 84 -3.73 -7.26 13.23
N GLN A 85 -2.67 -6.46 13.33
CA GLN A 85 -2.25 -5.79 14.56
C GLN A 85 -3.01 -4.47 14.81
N GLY A 86 -4.05 -4.16 14.04
CA GLY A 86 -4.82 -2.92 14.14
C GLY A 86 -4.13 -1.70 13.52
N GLY A 87 -3.02 -1.91 12.82
CA GLY A 87 -2.26 -0.86 12.14
C GLY A 87 -2.99 -0.26 10.94
N LYS A 88 -2.42 0.84 10.45
CA LYS A 88 -2.81 1.54 9.23
C LYS A 88 -1.62 1.65 8.29
N VAL A 89 -1.80 1.16 7.07
CA VAL A 89 -0.76 0.99 6.07
C VAL A 89 -0.95 1.98 4.93
N LEU A 90 0.09 2.75 4.62
CA LEU A 90 0.16 3.60 3.43
C LEU A 90 1.07 2.96 2.39
N VAL A 91 0.55 2.74 1.18
CA VAL A 91 1.31 2.23 0.04
C VAL A 91 1.51 3.38 -0.94
N HIS A 92 2.76 3.66 -1.33
CA HIS A 92 3.05 4.72 -2.29
C HIS A 92 4.10 4.32 -3.30
N CYS A 93 4.09 5.03 -4.42
CA CYS A 93 5.20 5.12 -5.37
C CYS A 93 5.44 6.62 -5.65
N GLU A 94 6.07 6.98 -6.76
CA GLU A 94 6.28 8.39 -7.12
C GLU A 94 4.95 9.13 -7.30
N LYS A 95 4.08 8.62 -8.18
CA LYS A 95 2.81 9.29 -8.57
C LYS A 95 1.56 8.70 -7.93
N GLY A 96 1.67 7.54 -7.28
CA GLY A 96 0.51 6.87 -6.68
C GLY A 96 -0.45 6.22 -7.67
N MET A 97 -0.05 5.98 -8.93
CA MET A 97 -0.95 5.57 -10.03
C MET A 97 -0.73 4.14 -10.54
N SER A 98 0.51 3.66 -10.57
CA SER A 98 0.91 2.39 -11.21
C SER A 98 1.32 1.37 -10.14
N ARG A 99 2.62 1.30 -9.82
CA ARG A 99 3.24 0.39 -8.84
C ARG A 99 2.46 0.21 -7.53
N SER A 100 2.18 1.31 -6.82
CA SER A 100 1.47 1.25 -5.54
C SER A 100 0.02 0.83 -5.68
N ALA A 101 -0.67 1.32 -6.71
CA ALA A 101 -2.04 0.94 -7.01
C ALA A 101 -2.15 -0.55 -7.33
N SER A 102 -1.19 -1.13 -8.07
CA SER A 102 -1.16 -2.57 -8.35
C SER A 102 -1.12 -3.42 -7.08
N PHE A 103 -0.31 -3.07 -6.08
CA PHE A 103 -0.28 -3.80 -4.81
C PHE A 103 -1.57 -3.64 -3.99
N VAL A 104 -2.12 -2.42 -3.96
CA VAL A 104 -3.41 -2.16 -3.29
C VAL A 104 -4.53 -2.97 -3.94
N ILE A 105 -4.64 -2.97 -5.26
CA ILE A 105 -5.64 -3.74 -6.00
C ILE A 105 -5.46 -5.22 -5.76
N ALA A 106 -4.22 -5.75 -5.88
CA ALA A 106 -3.94 -7.15 -5.63
C ALA A 106 -4.37 -7.57 -4.21
N ARG A 107 -4.11 -6.72 -3.21
CA ARG A 107 -4.56 -6.95 -1.84
C ARG A 107 -6.07 -7.04 -1.73
N LEU A 108 -6.81 -6.14 -2.39
CA LEU A 108 -8.28 -6.13 -2.36
C LEU A 108 -8.87 -7.36 -3.06
N VAL A 109 -8.37 -7.68 -4.26
CA VAL A 109 -8.83 -8.82 -5.06
C VAL A 109 -8.57 -10.13 -4.33
N LEU A 110 -7.36 -10.33 -3.77
CA LEU A 110 -7.04 -11.54 -3.03
C LEU A 110 -7.97 -11.72 -1.82
N ARG A 111 -8.29 -10.64 -1.09
CA ARG A 111 -9.25 -10.68 0.02
C ARG A 111 -10.63 -11.13 -0.43
N ALA A 112 -11.11 -10.54 -1.53
CA ALA A 112 -12.44 -10.80 -2.04
C ALA A 112 -12.57 -12.24 -2.52
N LEU A 113 -11.55 -12.75 -3.20
CA LEU A 113 -11.49 -14.15 -3.63
C LEU A 113 -11.49 -15.11 -2.45
N ILE A 114 -10.63 -14.90 -1.45
CA ILE A 114 -10.60 -15.75 -0.24
C ILE A 114 -11.95 -15.72 0.47
N LEU A 115 -12.55 -14.54 0.64
CA LEU A 115 -13.86 -14.41 1.27
C LEU A 115 -14.96 -15.10 0.46
N PHE A 116 -14.94 -14.97 -0.86
CA PHE A 116 -15.86 -15.66 -1.77
C PHE A 116 -15.76 -17.17 -1.59
N PHE A 117 -14.55 -17.74 -1.55
CA PHE A 117 -14.37 -19.16 -1.30
C PHE A 117 -14.88 -19.55 0.08
N ILE A 118 -14.50 -18.85 1.16
CA ILE A 118 -14.98 -19.15 2.53
C ILE A 118 -16.52 -19.17 2.61
N ILE A 119 -17.20 -18.24 1.96
CA ILE A 119 -18.66 -18.12 2.01
C ILE A 119 -19.33 -19.20 1.14
N ASN A 120 -18.78 -19.50 -0.04
CA ASN A 120 -19.46 -20.30 -1.05
C ASN A 120 -19.00 -21.76 -1.12
N THR A 121 -17.81 -22.09 -0.61
CA THR A 121 -17.38 -23.49 -0.41
C THR A 121 -17.79 -23.92 0.99
N LYS A 122 -18.98 -24.52 1.11
CA LYS A 122 -19.36 -25.27 2.33
C LYS A 122 -18.23 -26.26 2.67
N PRO A 123 -17.90 -26.49 3.96
CA PRO A 123 -17.12 -27.67 4.30
C PRO A 123 -17.92 -28.90 3.86
N LEU A 124 -17.35 -29.68 2.95
CA LEU A 124 -17.75 -31.06 2.68
C LEU A 124 -17.42 -31.89 3.92
N LEU A 125 -18.23 -31.75 4.97
CA LEU A 125 -18.29 -32.69 6.08
C LEU A 125 -19.69 -33.29 6.05
N ARG A 126 -19.79 -34.38 5.28
CA ARG A 126 -20.74 -35.46 5.51
C ARG A 126 -20.08 -36.44 6.48
#